data_AF-A0A095YDT0-F1
#
_entry.id   AF-A0A095YDT0-F1
#
_cell.length_a   1.000
_cell.length_b   1.000
_cell.length_c   1.000
_cell.angle_alpha   90.00
_cell.angle_beta   90.00
_cell.angle_gamma   90.00
#
_symmetry.space_group_name_H-M   'P 1'
#
loop_
_entity.id
_entity.type
_entity.pdbx_description
1 polymer ?
#
loop_
_entity_poly.entity_id
_entity_poly.type
_entity_poly.pdbx_seq_one_letter_code
_entity_poly.pdbx_strand_id
1 'polypeptide(L)'
;MKCKDRKVLSKFISAILIIVLVFHLLWYINYSKFPKASGYELGVKNYYKEFEEYIISYHPPQYPSFTGNYAISDYEEDVQIIFWPKTLMKKESEIGVTLYNKENNTSYSFYVDDQFRYLADKSTLDEPEEEIALKLLEKKEGKLKEYMTVLLDEIESK
;
A
#
# COMPACT_ATOMS: atom_id res chain seq x y z
N MET A 1 -4.68 50.39 1.90
CA MET A 1 -3.58 49.46 1.57
C MET A 1 -2.70 50.09 0.50
N LYS A 2 -1.40 50.31 0.74
CA LYS A 2 -0.53 51.01 -0.22
C LYS A 2 -0.33 50.15 -1.47
N CYS A 3 -0.04 50.77 -2.62
CA CYS A 3 0.15 50.05 -3.90
C CYS A 3 1.28 48.99 -3.83
N LYS A 4 2.31 49.23 -3.00
CA LYS A 4 3.39 48.27 -2.71
C LYS A 4 2.88 47.01 -1.99
N ASP A 5 2.00 47.17 -1.01
CA ASP A 5 1.42 46.08 -0.22
C ASP A 5 0.51 45.19 -1.09
N ARG A 6 -0.22 45.78 -2.05
CA ARG A 6 -1.04 45.05 -3.03
C ARG A 6 -0.20 44.15 -3.94
N LYS A 7 0.97 44.63 -4.40
CA LYS A 7 1.88 43.84 -5.25
C LYS A 7 2.54 42.70 -4.48
N VAL A 8 2.91 42.92 -3.21
CA VAL A 8 3.46 41.86 -2.34
C VAL A 8 2.41 40.81 -2.03
N LEU A 9 1.19 41.22 -1.68
CA LEU A 9 0.07 40.32 -1.44
C LEU A 9 -0.29 39.50 -2.68
N SER A 10 -0.33 40.12 -3.86
CA SER A 10 -0.60 39.43 -5.13
C SER A 10 0.47 38.37 -5.44
N LYS A 11 1.76 38.65 -5.20
CA LYS A 11 2.82 37.65 -5.34
C LYS A 11 2.66 36.49 -4.36
N PHE A 12 2.31 36.78 -3.11
CA PHE A 12 2.06 35.76 -2.08
C PHE A 12 0.89 34.86 -2.45
N ILE A 13 -0.24 35.44 -2.87
CA ILE A 13 -1.41 34.68 -3.35
C ILE A 13 -1.03 33.82 -4.55
N SER A 14 -0.28 34.39 -5.51
CA SER A 14 0.17 33.64 -6.70
C SER A 14 1.06 32.46 -6.32
N ALA A 15 1.96 32.62 -5.35
CA ALA A 15 2.80 31.54 -4.85
C ALA A 15 1.97 30.41 -4.20
N ILE A 16 0.97 30.75 -3.39
CA ILE A 16 0.05 29.75 -2.81
C ILE A 16 -0.71 29.00 -3.91
N LEU A 17 -1.24 29.72 -4.91
CA LEU A 17 -1.94 29.09 -6.03
C LEU A 17 -1.04 28.11 -6.79
N ILE A 18 0.22 28.47 -7.02
CA ILE A 18 1.20 27.59 -7.66
C ILE A 18 1.42 26.32 -6.81
N ILE A 19 1.59 26.45 -5.49
CA ILE A 19 1.77 25.29 -4.60
C ILE A 19 0.56 24.36 -4.66
N VAL A 20 -0.65 24.91 -4.64
CA VAL A 20 -1.90 24.13 -4.75
C VAL A 20 -1.99 23.41 -6.10
N LEU A 21 -1.68 24.09 -7.20
CA LEU A 21 -1.66 23.47 -8.53
C LEU A 21 -0.62 22.35 -8.63
N VAL A 22 0.58 22.56 -8.09
CA VAL A 22 1.63 21.54 -8.04
C VAL A 22 1.17 20.34 -7.20
N PHE A 23 0.53 20.59 -6.05
CA PHE A 23 -0.02 19.54 -5.21
C PHE A 23 -1.05 18.68 -5.97
N HIS A 24 -2.03 19.32 -6.64
CA HIS A 24 -3.03 18.62 -7.43
C HIS A 24 -2.41 17.82 -8.59
N LEU A 25 -1.43 18.39 -9.27
CA LEU A 25 -0.73 17.72 -10.36
C LEU A 25 0.02 16.48 -9.87
N LEU A 26 0.78 16.61 -8.78
CA LEU A 26 1.50 15.48 -8.18
C LEU A 26 0.53 14.40 -7.71
N TRP A 27 -0.59 14.79 -7.09
CA TRP A 27 -1.62 13.85 -6.65
C TRP A 27 -2.22 13.09 -7.83
N TYR A 28 -2.56 13.80 -8.90
CA TYR A 28 -3.12 13.19 -10.11
C TYR A 28 -2.13 12.23 -10.79
N ILE A 29 -0.86 12.61 -10.91
CA ILE A 29 0.20 11.73 -11.42
C ILE A 29 0.28 10.45 -10.58
N ASN A 30 0.25 10.57 -9.25
CA ASN A 30 0.30 9.41 -8.36
C ASN A 30 -0.94 8.52 -8.47
N TYR A 31 -2.13 9.11 -8.53
CA TYR A 31 -3.40 8.40 -8.73
C TYR A 31 -3.43 7.66 -10.07
N SER A 32 -2.91 8.29 -11.14
CA SER A 32 -2.95 7.73 -12.50
C SER A 32 -2.11 6.46 -12.69
N LYS A 33 -1.22 6.13 -11.75
CA LYS A 33 -0.45 4.88 -11.73
C LYS A 33 -1.25 3.67 -11.27
N PHE A 34 -2.41 3.88 -10.68
CA PHE A 34 -3.28 2.78 -10.30
C PHE A 34 -4.15 2.40 -11.50
N PRO A 35 -4.38 1.10 -11.71
CA PRO A 35 -5.16 0.67 -12.85
C PRO A 35 -6.57 1.26 -12.79
N LYS A 36 -7.11 1.53 -13.97
CA LYS A 36 -8.55 1.77 -14.10
C LYS A 36 -9.26 0.47 -13.74
N ALA A 37 -10.48 0.56 -13.21
CA ALA A 37 -11.27 -0.57 -12.72
C ALA A 37 -11.60 -1.64 -13.80
N SER A 38 -11.01 -1.61 -15.00
CA SER A 38 -11.19 -2.65 -16.00
C SER A 38 -10.68 -3.99 -15.49
N GLY A 39 -11.60 -4.96 -15.39
CA GLY A 39 -11.33 -6.29 -14.84
C GLY A 39 -11.31 -6.38 -13.32
N TYR A 40 -11.67 -5.29 -12.61
CA TYR A 40 -11.81 -5.26 -11.16
C TYR A 40 -13.22 -4.79 -10.78
N GLU A 41 -13.80 -5.46 -9.80
CA GLU A 41 -15.08 -5.08 -9.21
C GLU A 41 -14.88 -4.02 -8.14
N LEU A 42 -15.88 -3.14 -7.97
CA LEU A 42 -15.88 -2.12 -6.93
C LEU A 42 -16.46 -2.73 -5.64
N GLY A 43 -15.60 -2.90 -4.63
CA GLY A 43 -15.99 -3.20 -3.26
C GLY A 43 -16.29 -1.93 -2.44
N VAL A 44 -16.62 -2.11 -1.16
CA VAL A 44 -16.99 -0.99 -0.26
C VAL A 44 -15.85 0.02 -0.11
N LYS A 45 -14.60 -0.44 -0.10
CA LYS A 45 -13.42 0.41 0.12
C LYS A 45 -12.31 0.22 -0.90
N ASN A 46 -12.39 -0.76 -1.78
CA ASN A 46 -11.29 -1.18 -2.65
C ASN A 46 -11.84 -1.68 -3.99
N TYR A 47 -10.96 -1.81 -4.97
CA TYR A 47 -11.23 -2.55 -6.18
C TYR A 47 -10.62 -3.94 -6.02
N TYR A 48 -11.33 -5.00 -6.42
CA TYR A 48 -10.85 -6.37 -6.27
C TYR A 48 -11.12 -7.21 -7.52
N LYS A 49 -10.36 -8.29 -7.66
CA LYS A 49 -10.48 -9.29 -8.70
C LYS A 49 -10.26 -10.65 -8.04
N GLU A 50 -11.27 -11.51 -8.15
CA GLU A 50 -11.23 -12.86 -7.58
C GLU A 50 -10.62 -13.83 -8.58
N PHE A 51 -9.77 -14.71 -8.07
CA PHE A 51 -9.23 -15.88 -8.75
C PHE A 51 -9.66 -17.12 -7.96
N GLU A 52 -9.43 -18.32 -8.49
CA GLU A 52 -9.88 -19.56 -7.84
C GLU A 52 -9.31 -19.73 -6.42
N GLU A 53 -8.07 -19.32 -6.18
CA GLU A 53 -7.35 -19.54 -4.92
C GLU A 53 -7.12 -18.25 -4.11
N TYR A 54 -7.20 -17.08 -4.73
CA TYR A 54 -6.83 -15.82 -4.08
C TYR A 54 -7.59 -14.62 -4.65
N ILE A 55 -7.56 -13.52 -3.91
CA ILE A 55 -8.13 -12.24 -4.32
C ILE A 55 -7.01 -11.22 -4.43
N ILE A 56 -6.91 -10.57 -5.59
CA ILE A 56 -6.07 -9.37 -5.73
C ILE A 56 -6.97 -8.16 -5.54
N SER A 57 -6.54 -7.21 -4.74
CA SER A 57 -7.23 -5.93 -4.59
C SER A 57 -6.27 -4.76 -4.61
N TYR A 58 -6.78 -3.58 -4.92
CA TYR A 58 -6.05 -2.34 -4.79
C TYR A 58 -6.92 -1.23 -4.22
N HIS A 59 -6.26 -0.32 -3.52
CA HIS A 59 -6.83 0.90 -3.02
C HIS A 59 -6.06 2.07 -3.64
N PRO A 60 -6.64 2.80 -4.61
CA PRO A 60 -5.98 3.98 -5.14
C PRO A 60 -5.91 5.07 -4.05
N PRO A 61 -4.93 5.99 -4.13
CA PRO A 61 -4.82 7.08 -3.18
C PRO A 61 -6.10 7.91 -3.16
N GLN A 62 -6.66 8.14 -1.98
CA GLN A 62 -7.83 9.00 -1.81
C GLN A 62 -7.39 10.44 -1.58
N TYR A 63 -7.95 11.39 -2.33
CA TYR A 63 -7.61 12.80 -2.15
C TYR A 63 -7.93 13.27 -0.71
N PRO A 64 -7.01 13.95 0.00
CA PRO A 64 -5.72 14.49 -0.46
C PRO A 64 -4.48 13.62 -0.16
N SER A 65 -4.66 12.35 0.23
CA SER A 65 -3.59 11.38 0.48
C SER A 65 -2.89 10.92 -0.81
N PHE A 66 -1.59 10.63 -0.70
CA PHE A 66 -0.77 10.03 -1.77
C PHE A 66 -0.56 8.53 -1.59
N THR A 67 -1.11 7.95 -0.53
CA THR A 67 -0.91 6.54 -0.22
C THR A 67 -2.04 5.72 -0.81
N GLY A 68 -1.70 4.86 -1.76
CA GLY A 68 -2.50 3.72 -2.18
C GLY A 68 -1.69 2.44 -2.00
N ASN A 69 -2.34 1.29 -2.13
CA ASN A 69 -1.70 -0.01 -1.99
C ASN A 69 -2.35 -1.05 -2.89
N TYR A 70 -1.60 -2.11 -3.12
CA TYR A 70 -2.10 -3.37 -3.67
C TYR A 70 -2.14 -4.40 -2.54
N ALA A 71 -2.94 -5.44 -2.70
CA ALA A 71 -2.98 -6.55 -1.78
C ALA A 71 -3.34 -7.83 -2.51
N ILE A 72 -2.80 -8.94 -2.03
CA ILE A 72 -3.23 -10.30 -2.40
C ILE A 72 -3.60 -11.03 -1.11
N SER A 73 -4.74 -11.71 -1.11
CA SER A 73 -5.25 -12.44 0.05
C SER A 73 -5.69 -13.84 -0.36
N ASP A 74 -5.28 -14.83 0.40
CA ASP A 74 -5.70 -16.22 0.28
C ASP A 74 -6.16 -16.68 1.66
N TYR A 75 -7.46 -17.00 1.74
CA TYR A 75 -8.11 -17.40 2.98
C TYR A 75 -7.89 -18.88 3.32
N GLU A 76 -7.58 -19.72 2.33
CA GLU A 76 -7.29 -21.15 2.55
C GLU A 76 -5.88 -21.32 3.10
N GLU A 77 -4.92 -20.57 2.53
CA GLU A 77 -3.53 -20.53 2.98
C GLU A 77 -3.30 -19.60 4.18
N ASP A 78 -4.34 -18.90 4.65
CA ASP A 78 -4.30 -18.01 5.81
C ASP A 78 -3.21 -16.92 5.68
N VAL A 79 -3.04 -16.36 4.47
CA VAL A 79 -2.03 -15.34 4.13
C VAL A 79 -2.64 -14.12 3.46
N GLN A 80 -2.10 -12.96 3.80
CA GLN A 80 -2.34 -11.73 3.06
C GLN A 80 -1.04 -10.93 2.96
N ILE A 81 -0.81 -10.34 1.79
CA ILE A 81 0.28 -9.39 1.53
C ILE A 81 -0.37 -8.06 1.18
N ILE A 82 0.13 -6.98 1.76
CA ILE A 82 -0.16 -5.61 1.37
C ILE A 82 1.13 -5.00 0.84
N PHE A 83 1.09 -4.51 -0.40
CA PHE A 83 2.21 -3.87 -1.06
C PHE A 83 1.93 -2.38 -1.25
N TRP A 84 2.70 -1.54 -0.56
CA TRP A 84 2.71 -0.10 -0.80
C TRP A 84 3.83 0.23 -1.79
N PRO A 85 3.51 0.56 -3.04
CA PRO A 85 4.54 0.87 -4.03
C PRO A 85 5.25 2.18 -3.66
N LYS A 86 6.51 2.28 -4.10
CA LYS A 86 7.25 3.54 -4.11
C LYS A 86 6.47 4.64 -4.82
N THR A 87 6.37 5.81 -4.19
CA THR A 87 5.70 6.99 -4.76
C THR A 87 6.68 8.16 -4.92
N LEU A 88 6.22 9.29 -5.46
CA LEU A 88 7.04 10.52 -5.51
C LEU A 88 7.41 11.02 -4.10
N MET A 89 6.57 10.78 -3.10
CA MET A 89 6.77 11.23 -1.72
C MET A 89 7.41 10.15 -0.83
N LYS A 90 7.39 8.88 -1.24
CA LYS A 90 7.90 7.74 -0.48
C LYS A 90 9.01 7.04 -1.26
N LYS A 91 10.23 7.03 -0.72
CA LYS A 91 11.44 6.61 -1.46
C LYS A 91 11.55 5.11 -1.70
N GLU A 92 10.88 4.31 -0.88
CA GLU A 92 10.96 2.85 -0.88
C GLU A 92 9.55 2.26 -0.85
N SER A 93 9.41 1.08 -1.47
CA SER A 93 8.21 0.28 -1.32
C SER A 93 8.17 -0.34 0.08
N GLU A 94 6.98 -0.63 0.59
CA GLU A 94 6.81 -1.35 1.85
C GLU A 94 5.93 -2.57 1.65
N ILE A 95 6.23 -3.62 2.39
CA ILE A 95 5.52 -4.88 2.36
C ILE A 95 5.00 -5.15 3.77
N GLY A 96 3.68 -5.22 3.90
CA GLY A 96 3.00 -5.73 5.08
C GLY A 96 2.54 -7.15 4.82
N VAL A 97 2.63 -7.99 5.83
CA VAL A 97 2.15 -9.37 5.78
C VAL A 97 1.20 -9.57 6.95
N THR A 98 0.08 -10.24 6.68
CA THR A 98 -0.85 -10.72 7.70
C THR A 98 -0.89 -12.24 7.61
N LEU A 99 -0.54 -12.91 8.70
CA LEU A 99 -0.58 -14.38 8.80
C LEU A 99 -1.61 -14.78 9.85
N TYR A 100 -2.57 -15.61 9.48
CA TYR A 100 -3.53 -16.16 10.43
C TYR A 100 -3.04 -17.50 11.02
N ASN A 101 -3.17 -17.61 12.34
CA ASN A 101 -2.87 -18.80 13.11
C ASN A 101 -4.16 -19.47 13.56
N LYS A 102 -4.44 -20.63 12.96
CA LYS A 102 -5.60 -21.48 13.26
C LYS A 102 -5.60 -22.02 14.70
N GLU A 103 -4.43 -22.21 15.32
CA GLU A 103 -4.32 -22.83 16.65
C GLU A 103 -4.86 -21.93 17.76
N ASN A 104 -4.62 -20.62 17.66
CA ASN A 104 -5.07 -19.63 18.63
C ASN A 104 -6.06 -18.60 18.05
N ASN A 105 -6.55 -18.83 16.84
CA ASN A 105 -7.52 -17.99 16.15
C ASN A 105 -7.11 -16.51 16.08
N THR A 106 -5.82 -16.24 15.86
CA THR A 106 -5.26 -14.88 15.88
C THR A 106 -4.54 -14.57 14.57
N SER A 107 -4.65 -13.31 14.10
CA SER A 107 -3.91 -12.80 12.95
C SER A 107 -2.74 -11.94 13.41
N TYR A 108 -1.57 -12.16 12.83
CA TYR A 108 -0.36 -11.40 13.10
C TYR A 108 -0.04 -10.53 11.89
N SER A 109 -0.05 -9.21 12.06
CA SER A 109 0.24 -8.24 11.00
C SER A 109 1.56 -7.53 11.29
N PHE A 110 2.49 -7.56 10.35
CA PHE A 110 3.82 -7.00 10.52
C PHE A 110 4.45 -6.60 9.18
N TYR A 111 5.56 -5.86 9.24
CA TYR A 111 6.31 -5.47 8.05
C TYR A 111 7.46 -6.43 7.79
N VAL A 112 7.74 -6.62 6.51
CA VAL A 112 8.89 -7.41 6.03
C VAL A 112 9.65 -6.64 4.96
N ASP A 113 10.89 -7.05 4.72
CA ASP A 113 11.65 -6.60 3.56
C ASP A 113 11.31 -7.40 2.29
N ASP A 114 12.01 -7.11 1.19
CA ASP A 114 11.86 -7.77 -0.11
C ASP A 114 12.23 -9.27 -0.09
N GLN A 115 12.96 -9.71 0.95
CA GLN A 115 13.33 -11.10 1.18
C GLN A 115 12.43 -11.78 2.22
N PHE A 116 11.32 -11.15 2.61
CA PHE A 116 10.41 -11.61 3.65
C PHE A 116 11.05 -11.76 5.03
N ARG A 117 12.07 -10.95 5.34
CA ARG A 117 12.63 -10.84 6.70
C ARG A 117 11.85 -9.81 7.51
N TYR A 118 11.52 -10.15 8.74
CA TYR A 118 10.77 -9.29 9.66
C TYR A 118 11.49 -7.96 9.94
N LEU A 119 10.72 -6.86 9.95
CA LEU A 119 11.20 -5.51 10.23
C LEU A 119 10.66 -5.02 11.58
N ALA A 120 11.47 -5.21 12.63
CA ALA A 120 11.12 -4.86 14.01
C ALA A 120 10.88 -3.36 14.23
N ASP A 121 11.56 -2.49 13.49
CA ASP A 121 11.46 -1.04 13.61
C ASP A 121 10.14 -0.47 13.06
N LYS A 122 9.45 -1.22 12.20
CA LYS A 122 8.16 -0.85 11.60
C LYS A 122 6.97 -1.62 12.17
N SER A 123 7.24 -2.75 12.80
CA SER A 123 6.22 -3.65 13.35
C SER A 123 5.88 -3.29 14.79
N THR A 124 4.69 -3.67 15.24
CA THR A 124 4.18 -3.30 16.57
C THR A 124 3.85 -4.51 17.45
N LEU A 125 4.31 -5.70 17.07
CA LEU A 125 4.10 -6.92 17.84
C LEU A 125 4.94 -6.88 19.12
N ASP A 126 4.42 -7.44 20.20
CA ASP A 126 5.22 -7.70 21.41
C ASP A 126 6.06 -8.97 21.26
N GLU A 127 7.00 -9.23 22.19
CA GLU A 127 7.93 -10.37 22.08
C GLU A 127 7.22 -11.74 21.91
N PRO A 128 6.17 -12.08 22.69
CA PRO A 128 5.43 -13.33 22.49
C PRO A 128 4.74 -13.42 21.12
N GLU A 129 4.12 -12.34 20.66
CA GLU A 129 3.46 -12.31 19.35
C GLU A 129 4.47 -12.41 18.20
N GLU A 130 5.62 -11.75 18.34
CA GLU A 130 6.71 -11.80 17.37
C GLU A 130 7.26 -13.22 17.19
N GLU A 131 7.49 -13.97 18.28
CA GLU A 131 8.01 -15.34 18.17
C GLU A 131 7.05 -16.25 17.37
N ILE A 132 5.74 -16.10 17.58
CA ILE A 132 4.71 -16.85 16.87
C ILE A 132 4.66 -16.42 15.40
N ALA A 133 4.68 -15.11 15.15
CA ALA A 133 4.67 -14.54 13.82
C ALA A 133 5.87 -15.01 12.97
N LEU A 134 7.07 -15.05 13.56
CA LEU A 134 8.29 -15.53 12.90
C LEU A 134 8.21 -17.02 12.51
N LYS A 135 7.65 -17.88 13.38
CA LYS A 135 7.43 -19.29 13.04
C LYS A 135 6.43 -19.47 11.89
N LEU A 136 5.37 -18.67 11.87
CA LEU A 136 4.40 -18.66 10.78
C LEU A 136 5.02 -18.15 9.48
N LEU A 137 5.86 -17.11 9.57
CA LEU A 137 6.56 -16.52 8.45
C LEU A 137 7.49 -17.53 7.79
N GLU A 138 8.31 -18.24 8.58
CA GLU A 138 9.18 -19.31 8.08
C GLU A 138 8.37 -20.43 7.41
N LYS A 139 7.26 -20.85 8.03
CA LYS A 139 6.39 -21.90 7.48
C LYS A 139 5.76 -21.52 6.13
N LYS A 140 5.46 -20.23 5.93
CA LYS A 140 4.70 -19.74 4.75
C LYS A 140 5.54 -18.95 3.75
N GLU A 141 6.85 -18.84 3.96
CA GLU A 141 7.76 -18.03 3.15
C GLU A 141 7.65 -18.34 1.65
N GLY A 142 7.57 -19.62 1.29
CA GLY A 142 7.43 -20.06 -0.11
C GLY A 142 6.18 -19.50 -0.78
N LYS A 143 5.02 -19.61 -0.11
CA LYS A 143 3.75 -19.11 -0.63
C LYS A 143 3.71 -17.58 -0.68
N LEU A 144 4.32 -16.92 0.31
CA LEU A 144 4.45 -15.47 0.32
C LEU A 144 5.28 -14.95 -0.87
N LYS A 145 6.39 -15.62 -1.19
CA LYS A 145 7.22 -15.28 -2.36
C LYS A 145 6.50 -15.51 -3.69
N GLU A 146 5.77 -16.62 -3.80
CA GLU A 146 4.89 -16.89 -4.95
C GLU A 146 3.87 -15.77 -5.13
N TYR A 147 3.13 -15.42 -4.08
CA TYR A 147 2.11 -14.38 -4.13
C TYR A 147 2.64 -12.97 -4.35
N MET A 148 3.84 -12.66 -3.86
CA MET A 148 4.48 -11.40 -4.22
C MET A 148 4.80 -11.35 -5.72
N THR A 149 5.29 -12.45 -6.30
CA THR A 149 5.59 -12.52 -7.73
C THR A 149 4.32 -12.31 -8.55
N VAL A 150 3.25 -13.04 -8.23
CA VAL A 150 1.92 -12.89 -8.87
C VAL A 150 1.41 -11.44 -8.76
N LEU A 151 1.53 -10.84 -7.58
CA LEU A 151 1.07 -9.47 -7.34
C LEU A 151 1.86 -8.45 -8.16
N LEU A 152 3.19 -8.59 -8.23
CA LEU A 152 4.05 -7.70 -9.02
C LEU A 152 3.78 -7.85 -10.53
N ASP A 153 3.62 -9.07 -11.03
CA ASP A 153 3.28 -9.32 -12.44
C ASP A 153 1.95 -8.65 -12.83
N GLU A 154 0.92 -8.75 -11.99
CA GLU A 154 -0.37 -8.07 -12.24
C GLU A 154 -0.21 -6.54 -12.22
N ILE A 155 0.65 -5.98 -11.36
CA ILE A 155 0.93 -4.55 -11.31
C ILE A 155 1.68 -4.08 -12.57
N GLU A 156 2.67 -4.84 -13.04
CA GLU A 156 3.49 -4.48 -14.21
C GLU A 156 2.78 -4.70 -15.55
N SER A 157 1.80 -5.60 -15.60
CA SER A 157 1.03 -5.89 -16.81
C SER A 157 0.06 -4.77 -17.25
N LYS A 158 -0.04 -3.67 -16.49
CA LYS A 158 -1.01 -2.58 -16.67
C LYS A 158 -0.39 -1.22 -16.91
#